data_AF-A0A813KGM9-F1
#
_entry.id   AF-A0A813KGM9-F1
#
_cell.length_a   1.000
_cell.length_b   1.000
_cell.length_c   1.000
_cell.angle_alpha   90.00
_cell.angle_beta   90.00
_cell.angle_gamma   90.00
#
_symmetry.space_group_name_H-M   'P 1'
#
loop_
_entity.id
_entity.type
_entity.pdbx_description
1 polymer ?
#
loop_
_entity_poly.entity_id
_entity_poly.type
_entity_poly.pdbx_seq_one_letter_code
_entity_poly.pdbx_strand_id
1 'polypeptide(L)'
;MTFPGTEGAHRKEALTGSGPATSGSGQPLRMSRLLQANDQTEFEKTIGEFFASSKPGLEALVQTKVVALKEARVTYVDGRPFHGYWRIRQSLKSASAASTKGGYQDFNFPLADIAHFVAEFANKTGVVVGGVDFIWQEADPQVRSSEPYTLEVSPTSDINPPTPADWKQSYAEFKDTKGFRPAYINIRRQWTDAMVLAVVDRYRLSRRHLFVGLDGLLAKSQTRLLSNWDGSSKKVMEDEPVDGSQEALRALRRSFFVRLIAARGADYKDPFNVTQTWLHRFGFEYDDLIIVQRPELKLAYQSSETLLLDVIDQGGTTGLQEKELQDRGLPFISFPSSSSPWVEVLPKILGEATPTVAQSASRI
;
A
#
# COMPACT_ATOMS: atom_id res chain seq x y z
N MET A 1 9.54 5.82 -20.26
CA MET A 1 8.10 5.50 -20.31
C MET A 1 7.39 6.77 -20.77
N THR A 2 7.12 6.87 -22.06
CA THR A 2 6.45 8.00 -22.72
C THR A 2 5.15 7.48 -23.28
N PHE A 3 4.03 8.06 -22.87
CA PHE A 3 2.72 7.75 -23.46
C PHE A 3 2.55 8.58 -24.73
N PRO A 4 2.18 7.98 -25.89
CA PRO A 4 1.87 8.74 -27.08
C PRO A 4 0.52 9.44 -26.90
N GLY A 5 0.46 10.66 -27.40
CA GLY A 5 -0.66 11.58 -27.23
C GLY A 5 -1.93 11.17 -27.96
N THR A 6 -3.05 11.63 -27.41
CA THR A 6 -4.32 11.79 -28.12
C THR A 6 -4.68 13.26 -28.07
N GLU A 7 -4.64 13.89 -29.23
CA GLU A 7 -5.13 15.24 -29.48
C GLU A 7 -6.67 15.27 -29.44
N GLY A 8 -7.20 16.28 -28.74
CA GLY A 8 -8.25 17.16 -29.25
C GLY A 8 -9.68 16.65 -29.39
N ALA A 9 -10.52 16.96 -28.39
CA ALA A 9 -11.85 17.54 -28.63
C ALA A 9 -12.31 18.33 -27.40
N HIS A 10 -12.18 19.66 -27.47
CA HIS A 10 -12.78 20.56 -26.49
C HIS A 10 -14.30 20.57 -26.65
N ARG A 11 -15.02 19.99 -25.69
CA ARG A 11 -16.44 20.26 -25.47
C ARG A 11 -16.60 21.01 -24.15
N LYS A 12 -16.92 22.30 -24.24
CA LYS A 12 -17.45 23.09 -23.11
C LYS A 12 -18.91 22.67 -22.92
N GLU A 13 -19.20 21.85 -21.92
CA GLU A 13 -20.56 21.69 -21.42
C GLU A 13 -20.71 22.58 -20.18
N ALA A 14 -21.50 23.64 -20.35
CA ALA A 14 -22.03 24.44 -19.27
C ALA A 14 -23.13 23.63 -18.59
N LEU A 15 -22.92 23.26 -17.33
CA LEU A 15 -23.96 22.69 -16.47
C LEU A 15 -24.84 23.83 -15.95
N THR A 16 -25.81 24.24 -16.75
CA THR A 16 -26.99 24.98 -16.30
C THR A 16 -28.15 23.99 -16.18
N GLY A 17 -28.37 23.47 -14.98
CA GLY A 17 -29.48 22.59 -14.64
C GLY A 17 -30.13 23.06 -13.34
N SER A 18 -31.02 24.05 -13.45
CA SER A 18 -31.91 24.49 -12.37
C SER A 18 -33.09 23.52 -12.28
N GLY A 19 -33.05 22.59 -11.33
CA GLY A 19 -34.22 21.82 -10.88
C GLY A 19 -35.05 22.61 -9.86
N PRO A 20 -36.37 22.36 -9.76
CA PRO A 20 -37.25 23.11 -8.87
C PRO A 20 -36.93 22.83 -7.39
N ALA A 21 -36.78 23.91 -6.63
CA ALA A 21 -36.55 23.89 -5.20
C ALA A 21 -37.80 23.38 -4.46
N THR A 22 -37.75 22.14 -3.98
CA THR A 22 -38.63 21.70 -2.90
C THR A 22 -38.14 22.34 -1.61
N SER A 23 -38.89 23.33 -1.13
CA SER A 23 -38.69 24.06 0.13
C SER A 23 -39.00 23.17 1.34
N GLY A 24 -38.18 22.15 1.56
CA GLY A 24 -38.03 21.52 2.87
C GLY A 24 -36.92 22.24 3.61
N SER A 25 -37.27 23.10 4.57
CA SER A 25 -36.34 23.76 5.49
C SER A 25 -35.76 22.76 6.49
N GLY A 26 -35.08 21.72 6.00
CA GLY A 26 -34.13 20.97 6.79
C GLY A 26 -32.96 21.88 7.08
N GLN A 27 -32.96 22.56 8.23
CA GLN A 27 -31.75 23.19 8.72
C GLN A 27 -30.64 22.14 8.69
N PRO A 28 -29.48 22.43 8.05
CA PRO A 28 -28.36 21.50 8.08
C PRO A 28 -28.07 21.17 9.54
N LEU A 29 -28.02 19.87 9.86
CA LEU A 29 -27.60 19.36 11.17
C LEU A 29 -26.31 20.09 11.53
N ARG A 30 -26.43 21.06 12.45
CA ARG A 30 -25.32 21.89 12.91
C ARG A 30 -24.25 20.94 13.41
N MET A 31 -23.04 21.09 12.88
CA MET A 31 -21.84 20.36 13.28
C MET A 31 -21.81 20.16 14.79
N SER A 32 -21.35 18.97 15.20
CA SER A 32 -21.03 18.64 16.58
C SER A 32 -20.40 19.85 17.28
N ARG A 33 -21.13 20.44 18.23
CA ARG A 33 -20.60 21.56 19.01
C ARG A 33 -19.57 21.00 19.97
N LEU A 34 -18.29 21.23 19.70
CA LEU A 34 -17.25 21.03 20.69
C LEU A 34 -17.39 22.15 21.73
N LEU A 35 -17.88 21.77 22.92
CA LEU A 35 -18.08 22.66 24.05
C LEU A 35 -16.93 22.50 25.04
N GLN A 36 -16.61 23.55 25.77
CA GLN A 36 -15.55 23.53 26.79
C GLN A 36 -16.06 24.19 28.07
N ALA A 37 -15.61 23.64 29.20
CA ALA A 37 -15.80 24.19 30.53
C ALA A 37 -14.47 24.16 31.26
N ASN A 38 -14.16 25.23 32.00
CA ASN A 38 -12.92 25.37 32.75
C ASN A 38 -13.07 24.95 34.22
N ASP A 39 -14.31 24.86 34.70
CA ASP A 39 -14.66 24.43 36.05
C ASP A 39 -16.00 23.68 36.07
N GLN A 40 -16.35 23.16 37.25
CA GLN A 40 -17.57 22.39 37.46
C GLN A 40 -18.85 23.20 37.17
N THR A 41 -18.87 24.47 37.56
CA THR A 41 -20.02 25.36 37.36
C THR A 41 -20.28 25.60 35.87
N GLU A 42 -19.22 25.88 35.11
CA GLU A 42 -19.28 26.01 33.65
C GLU A 42 -19.71 24.70 32.99
N PHE A 43 -19.26 23.55 33.51
CA PHE A 43 -19.61 22.23 32.97
C PHE A 43 -21.09 21.93 33.15
N GLU A 44 -21.62 22.08 34.37
CA GLU A 44 -23.04 21.84 34.70
C GLU A 44 -23.96 22.73 33.87
N LYS A 45 -23.61 24.01 33.71
CA LYS A 45 -24.34 24.94 32.84
C LYS A 45 -24.32 24.48 31.39
N THR A 46 -23.13 24.17 30.86
CA THR A 46 -22.94 23.83 29.44
C THR A 46 -23.67 22.53 29.08
N ILE A 47 -23.57 21.49 29.92
CA ILE A 47 -24.21 20.21 29.66
C ILE A 47 -25.74 20.30 29.80
N GLY A 48 -26.22 21.11 30.75
CA GLY A 48 -27.65 21.40 30.91
C GLY A 48 -28.24 22.10 29.68
N GLU A 49 -27.57 23.14 29.18
CA GLU A 49 -27.98 23.84 27.95
C GLU A 49 -27.94 22.93 26.71
N PHE A 50 -26.93 22.06 26.62
CA PHE A 50 -26.82 21.07 25.55
C PHE A 50 -28.03 20.11 25.54
N PHE A 51 -28.34 19.47 26.67
CA PHE A 51 -29.45 18.51 26.71
C PHE A 51 -30.83 19.17 26.60
N ALA A 52 -31.02 20.38 27.15
CA ALA A 52 -32.27 21.12 27.00
C ALA A 52 -32.59 21.48 25.54
N SER A 53 -31.56 21.63 24.70
CA SER A 53 -31.70 21.98 23.28
C SER A 53 -31.53 20.79 22.33
N SER A 54 -31.19 19.60 22.84
CA SER A 54 -30.94 18.40 22.05
C SER A 54 -32.19 17.55 21.86
N LYS A 55 -32.18 16.71 20.82
CA LYS A 55 -33.24 15.71 20.63
C LYS A 55 -33.16 14.65 21.73
N PRO A 56 -34.30 14.06 22.15
CA PRO A 56 -34.30 12.93 23.06
C PRO A 56 -33.43 11.76 22.56
N GLY A 57 -32.74 11.09 23.49
CA GLY A 57 -31.90 9.92 23.18
C GLY A 57 -30.51 10.25 22.63
N LEU A 58 -30.11 11.52 22.61
CA LEU A 58 -28.77 11.93 22.19
C LEU A 58 -27.77 11.72 23.34
N GLU A 59 -26.57 11.22 23.02
CA GLU A 59 -25.51 10.97 23.99
C GLU A 59 -24.43 12.07 23.89
N ALA A 60 -23.79 12.37 25.03
CA ALA A 60 -22.66 13.27 25.09
C ALA A 60 -21.40 12.49 25.50
N LEU A 61 -20.34 12.60 24.69
CA LEU A 61 -19.01 12.15 25.10
C LEU A 61 -18.35 13.27 25.91
N VAL A 62 -18.06 13.00 27.17
CA VAL A 62 -17.35 13.92 28.07
C VAL A 62 -15.90 13.46 28.22
N GLN A 63 -14.96 14.36 27.96
CA GLN A 63 -13.52 14.07 28.04
C GLN A 63 -12.80 15.14 28.85
N THR A 64 -11.80 14.73 29.62
CA THR A 64 -10.89 15.67 30.28
C THR A 64 -10.12 16.46 29.23
N LYS A 65 -10.09 17.79 29.38
CA LYS A 65 -9.34 18.67 28.48
C LYS A 65 -7.83 18.51 28.72
N VAL A 66 -7.11 18.09 27.70
CA VAL A 66 -5.63 18.14 27.70
C VAL A 66 -5.20 19.59 27.47
N VAL A 67 -4.38 20.12 28.39
CA VAL A 67 -3.80 21.46 28.29
C VAL A 67 -2.57 21.39 27.38
N ALA A 68 -2.73 21.83 26.13
CA ALA A 68 -1.63 21.92 25.18
C ALA A 68 -1.80 23.08 24.20
N LEU A 69 -0.66 23.67 23.79
CA LEU A 69 -0.59 24.63 22.70
C LEU A 69 -0.45 23.97 21.33
N LYS A 70 0.13 22.78 21.26
CA LYS A 70 0.45 22.09 20.01
C LYS A 70 -0.31 20.77 19.88
N GLU A 71 -0.85 20.55 18.70
CA GLU A 71 -1.48 19.30 18.28
C GLU A 71 -0.75 18.83 17.03
N ALA A 72 -0.33 17.58 16.96
CA ALA A 72 0.27 17.02 15.77
C ALA A 72 -0.82 16.41 14.89
N ARG A 73 -0.95 16.86 13.63
CA ARG A 73 -1.66 16.10 12.61
C ARG A 73 -0.66 15.21 11.91
N VAL A 74 -0.87 13.91 11.92
CA VAL A 74 -0.01 12.95 11.25
C VAL A 74 -0.82 12.12 10.28
N THR A 75 -0.51 12.21 9.00
CA THR A 75 -1.03 11.29 8.00
C THR A 75 -0.09 10.12 7.85
N TYR A 76 -0.63 8.91 7.85
CA TYR A 76 0.16 7.68 7.79
C TYR A 76 -0.46 6.67 6.84
N VAL A 77 0.38 5.71 6.43
CA VAL A 77 0.01 4.57 5.60
C VAL A 77 0.66 3.35 6.22
N ASP A 78 -0.13 2.36 6.59
CA ASP A 78 0.33 1.06 7.07
C ASP A 78 1.27 1.18 8.28
N GLY A 79 0.84 1.93 9.29
CA GLY A 79 1.64 2.21 10.49
C GLY A 79 2.86 3.12 10.27
N ARG A 80 3.15 3.53 9.03
CA ARG A 80 4.29 4.38 8.69
C ARG A 80 3.85 5.84 8.53
N PRO A 81 4.40 6.80 9.31
CA PRO A 81 4.13 8.22 9.09
C PRO A 81 4.56 8.62 7.68
N PHE A 82 3.64 9.26 6.94
CA PHE A 82 3.89 9.76 5.59
C PHE A 82 4.12 11.27 5.60
N HIS A 83 3.29 12.00 6.34
CA HIS A 83 3.34 13.45 6.43
C HIS A 83 2.85 13.91 7.81
N GLY A 84 3.32 15.05 8.29
CA GLY A 84 2.84 15.59 9.55
C GLY A 84 3.21 17.05 9.73
N TYR A 85 2.46 17.71 10.60
CA TYR A 85 2.67 19.11 10.96
C TYR A 85 2.05 19.39 12.32
N TRP A 86 2.61 20.38 13.02
CA TRP A 86 2.00 20.94 14.21
C TRP A 86 0.87 21.89 13.81
N ARG A 87 -0.28 21.76 14.44
CA ARG A 87 -1.32 22.78 14.54
C ARG A 87 -1.16 23.47 15.88
N ILE A 88 -0.80 24.75 15.84
CA ILE A 88 -0.43 25.53 17.02
C ILE A 88 -1.56 26.51 17.34
N ARG A 89 -2.06 26.46 18.57
CA ARG A 89 -3.09 27.36 19.09
C ARG A 89 -2.50 28.73 19.41
N GLN A 90 -3.31 29.78 19.30
CA GLN A 90 -2.91 31.12 19.72
C GLN A 90 -2.77 31.25 21.25
N SER A 91 -3.54 30.46 22.00
CA SER A 91 -3.53 30.45 23.46
C SER A 91 -4.02 29.11 24.01
N LEU A 92 -3.72 28.83 25.27
CA LEU A 92 -4.26 27.67 26.01
C LEU A 92 -5.79 27.70 26.19
N LYS A 93 -6.39 28.89 26.09
CA LYS A 93 -7.85 29.08 26.16
C LYS A 93 -8.55 28.73 24.85
N SER A 94 -7.82 28.69 23.73
CA SER A 94 -8.40 28.41 22.41
C SER A 94 -8.91 26.97 22.33
N ALA A 95 -10.16 26.81 21.90
CA ALA A 95 -10.78 25.50 21.78
C ALA A 95 -10.32 24.67 20.56
N SER A 96 -9.61 25.31 19.61
CA SER A 96 -9.21 24.68 18.36
C SER A 96 -7.93 25.31 17.84
N ALA A 97 -7.10 24.49 17.18
CA ALA A 97 -5.89 24.92 16.47
C ALA A 97 -6.16 25.22 14.97
N ALA A 98 -7.44 25.31 14.56
CA ALA A 98 -7.80 25.58 13.17
C ALA A 98 -7.25 26.93 12.68
N SER A 99 -6.72 26.94 11.45
CA SER A 99 -6.15 28.15 10.83
C SER A 99 -7.19 29.26 10.65
N THR A 100 -8.47 28.91 10.45
CA THR A 100 -9.58 29.87 10.36
C THR A 100 -9.88 30.57 11.69
N LYS A 101 -9.36 30.06 12.81
CA LYS A 101 -9.43 30.68 14.14
C LYS A 101 -8.09 31.28 14.56
N GLY A 102 -7.20 31.53 13.60
CA GLY A 102 -5.89 32.14 13.81
C GLY A 102 -4.80 31.19 14.30
N GLY A 103 -5.02 29.88 14.28
CA GLY A 103 -3.97 28.89 14.54
C GLY A 103 -2.90 28.88 13.44
N TYR A 104 -1.69 28.45 13.80
CA TYR A 104 -0.55 28.35 12.89
C TYR A 104 -0.26 26.89 12.55
N GLN A 105 0.30 26.64 11.36
CA GLN A 105 0.78 25.31 10.97
C GLN A 105 2.29 25.33 10.82
N ASP A 106 2.97 24.40 11.48
CA ASP A 106 4.43 24.21 11.37
C ASP A 106 4.73 22.82 10.82
N PHE A 107 5.28 22.80 9.60
CA PHE A 107 5.60 21.59 8.86
C PHE A 107 6.98 21.01 9.21
N ASN A 108 7.75 21.64 10.11
CA ASN A 108 8.98 21.08 10.66
C ASN A 108 8.64 20.05 11.76
N PHE A 109 8.02 18.96 11.34
CA PHE A 109 7.49 17.93 12.23
C PHE A 109 8.39 16.68 12.23
N PRO A 110 8.81 16.18 13.41
CA PRO A 110 9.76 15.07 13.48
C PRO A 110 9.07 13.71 13.28
N LEU A 111 8.78 13.35 12.04
CA LEU A 111 8.07 12.11 11.70
C LEU A 111 8.75 10.83 12.23
N ALA A 112 10.08 10.78 12.24
CA ALA A 112 10.82 9.62 12.74
C ALA A 112 10.58 9.39 14.24
N ASP A 113 10.48 10.47 15.02
CA ASP A 113 10.35 10.39 16.47
C ASP A 113 9.01 9.80 16.91
N ILE A 114 7.96 9.98 16.10
CA ILE A 114 6.61 9.51 16.41
C ILE A 114 6.24 8.19 15.72
N ALA A 115 7.14 7.63 14.91
CA ALA A 115 6.80 6.51 14.03
C ALA A 115 6.31 5.28 14.80
N HIS A 116 6.89 5.01 15.97
CA HIS A 116 6.48 3.91 16.82
C HIS A 116 5.05 4.08 17.38
N PHE A 117 4.66 5.28 17.79
CA PHE A 117 3.28 5.55 18.24
C PHE A 117 2.26 5.36 17.12
N VAL A 118 2.60 5.76 15.89
CA VAL A 118 1.73 5.56 14.71
C VAL A 118 1.59 4.09 14.37
N ALA A 119 2.69 3.33 14.40
CA ALA A 119 2.67 1.89 14.16
C ALA A 119 1.84 1.17 15.23
N GLU A 120 2.06 1.48 16.51
CA GLU A 120 1.30 0.92 17.62
C GLU A 120 -0.20 1.25 17.51
N PHE A 121 -0.54 2.49 17.19
CA PHE A 121 -1.91 2.91 16.95
C PHE A 121 -2.56 2.11 15.81
N ALA A 122 -1.89 2.00 14.67
CA ALA A 122 -2.40 1.28 13.50
C ALA A 122 -2.62 -0.21 13.83
N ASN A 123 -1.69 -0.82 14.56
CA ASN A 123 -1.78 -2.22 14.99
C ASN A 123 -2.94 -2.44 15.97
N LYS A 124 -3.11 -1.56 16.96
CA LYS A 124 -4.20 -1.65 17.95
C LYS A 124 -5.59 -1.44 17.35
N THR A 125 -5.72 -0.53 16.38
CA THR A 125 -7.02 -0.13 15.83
C THR A 125 -7.39 -0.84 14.54
N GLY A 126 -6.43 -1.44 13.84
CA GLY A 126 -6.61 -1.95 12.48
C GLY A 126 -6.82 -0.84 11.44
N VAL A 127 -6.71 0.43 11.81
CA VAL A 127 -6.80 1.54 10.86
C VAL A 127 -5.50 1.64 10.11
N VAL A 128 -5.55 1.24 8.85
CA VAL A 128 -4.39 1.04 8.00
C VAL A 128 -3.96 2.28 7.22
N VAL A 129 -4.82 3.27 7.07
CA VAL A 129 -4.54 4.55 6.40
C VAL A 129 -5.40 5.60 7.07
N GLY A 130 -4.82 6.75 7.39
CA GLY A 130 -5.59 7.84 7.97
C GLY A 130 -4.73 9.01 8.40
N GLY A 131 -5.41 10.01 8.95
CA GLY A 131 -4.81 11.09 9.72
C GLY A 131 -5.12 10.87 11.19
N VAL A 132 -4.12 10.93 12.05
CA VAL A 132 -4.26 10.84 13.51
C VAL A 132 -3.80 12.15 14.14
N ASP A 133 -4.57 12.60 15.13
CA ASP A 133 -4.26 13.80 15.90
C ASP A 133 -3.66 13.40 17.25
N PHE A 134 -2.39 13.72 17.46
CA PHE A 134 -1.69 13.51 18.72
C PHE A 134 -1.55 14.81 19.49
N ILE A 135 -1.61 14.71 20.82
CA ILE A 135 -1.39 15.83 21.73
C ILE A 135 -0.57 15.37 22.92
N TRP A 136 0.30 16.25 23.40
CA TRP A 136 1.07 16.07 24.65
C TRP A 136 0.59 17.12 25.64
N GLN A 137 0.70 16.87 26.94
CA GLN A 137 0.47 17.94 27.90
C GLN A 137 1.59 18.97 27.76
N GLU A 138 1.29 20.25 27.97
CA GLU A 138 2.29 21.33 27.88
C GLU A 138 3.42 21.14 28.90
N ALA A 139 3.16 20.45 30.02
CA ALA A 139 4.15 20.10 31.01
C ALA A 139 5.08 18.95 30.60
N ASP A 140 4.73 18.20 29.53
CA ASP A 140 5.54 17.08 29.07
C ASP A 140 6.79 17.60 28.35
N PRO A 141 7.99 17.28 28.86
CA PRO A 141 9.19 17.99 28.46
C PRO A 141 9.65 17.68 27.03
N GLN A 142 9.25 16.55 26.42
CA GLN A 142 9.72 16.13 25.09
C GLN A 142 8.76 15.18 24.36
N VAL A 143 8.48 15.48 23.08
CA VAL A 143 7.72 14.63 22.13
C VAL A 143 8.29 13.20 22.00
N ARG A 144 9.59 13.03 22.27
CA ARG A 144 10.32 11.76 22.08
C ARG A 144 10.17 10.76 23.23
N SER A 145 9.86 11.23 24.43
CA SER A 145 9.99 10.43 25.65
C SER A 145 8.68 10.13 26.35
N SER A 146 7.60 10.86 26.04
CA SER A 146 6.28 10.63 26.61
C SER A 146 5.27 10.17 25.56
N GLU A 147 4.40 9.26 25.98
CA GLU A 147 3.30 8.75 25.17
C GLU A 147 2.28 9.88 24.90
N PRO A 148 1.92 10.15 23.63
CA PRO A 148 0.89 11.12 23.31
C PRO A 148 -0.49 10.61 23.68
N TYR A 149 -1.40 11.54 23.93
CA TYR A 149 -2.82 11.25 23.82
C TYR A 149 -3.23 11.28 22.35
N THR A 150 -4.00 10.28 21.93
CA THR A 150 -4.65 10.26 20.62
C THR A 150 -6.05 10.90 20.73
N LEU A 151 -6.28 12.00 20.01
CA LEU A 151 -7.54 12.74 20.06
C LEU A 151 -8.58 12.19 19.09
N GLU A 152 -8.21 12.11 17.82
CA GLU A 152 -9.08 11.65 16.75
C GLU A 152 -8.30 10.90 15.68
N VAL A 153 -9.00 10.03 14.97
CA VAL A 153 -8.54 9.44 13.72
C VAL A 153 -9.53 9.76 12.61
N SER A 154 -9.03 10.25 11.49
CA SER A 154 -9.80 10.43 10.26
C SER A 154 -9.34 9.39 9.24
N PRO A 155 -10.15 8.35 8.93
CA PRO A 155 -9.83 7.39 7.87
C PRO A 155 -9.67 8.07 6.51
N THR A 156 -10.40 9.16 6.29
CA THR A 156 -10.26 10.07 5.16
C THR A 156 -9.60 11.35 5.65
N SER A 157 -8.27 11.42 5.63
CA SER A 157 -7.57 12.66 5.98
C SER A 157 -7.33 13.51 4.75
N ASP A 158 -7.60 14.80 4.88
CA ASP A 158 -7.03 15.79 3.98
C ASP A 158 -5.54 15.99 4.33
N ILE A 159 -4.70 16.19 3.32
CA ILE A 159 -3.28 16.47 3.51
C ILE A 159 -2.99 17.91 3.10
N ASN A 160 -2.53 18.69 4.07
CA ASN A 160 -2.10 20.06 3.86
C ASN A 160 -0.65 20.04 3.32
N PRO A 161 -0.35 20.60 2.13
CA PRO A 161 1.02 20.74 1.68
C PRO A 161 1.78 21.80 2.50
N PRO A 162 3.10 21.68 2.65
CA PRO A 162 3.92 22.73 3.25
C PRO A 162 3.85 24.03 2.43
N THR A 163 3.94 25.16 3.11
CA THR A 163 4.07 26.48 2.47
C THR A 163 5.45 26.65 1.82
N PRO A 164 5.60 27.53 0.83
CA PRO A 164 6.91 28.01 0.39
C PRO A 164 7.75 28.54 1.55
N ALA A 165 9.07 28.38 1.49
CA ALA A 165 9.98 28.78 2.58
C ALA A 165 9.99 30.30 2.85
N ASP A 166 9.66 31.09 1.82
CA ASP A 166 9.54 32.54 1.87
C ASP A 166 8.13 33.03 2.26
N TRP A 167 7.15 32.13 2.43
CA TRP A 167 5.80 32.50 2.85
C TRP A 167 5.79 33.07 4.27
N LYS A 168 5.20 34.27 4.45
CA LYS A 168 5.16 34.98 5.76
C LYS A 168 3.75 35.19 6.30
N GLN A 169 2.73 34.94 5.49
CA GLN A 169 1.33 35.12 5.84
C GLN A 169 0.77 33.87 6.54
N SER A 170 -0.50 33.89 6.92
CA SER A 170 -1.14 32.73 7.54
C SER A 170 -1.28 31.56 6.56
N TYR A 171 -1.43 30.35 7.11
CA TYR A 171 -1.72 29.17 6.29
C TYR A 171 -3.09 29.25 5.62
N ALA A 172 -4.06 29.95 6.24
CA ALA A 172 -5.37 30.19 5.63
C ALA A 172 -5.22 31.01 4.34
N GLU A 173 -4.43 32.08 4.37
CA GLU A 173 -4.14 32.88 3.17
C GLU A 173 -3.37 32.08 2.11
N PHE A 174 -2.49 31.15 2.52
CA PHE A 174 -1.81 30.28 1.56
C PHE A 174 -2.80 29.44 0.74
N LYS A 175 -3.85 28.90 1.38
CA LYS A 175 -4.88 28.09 0.71
C LYS A 175 -5.60 28.82 -0.42
N ASP A 176 -5.68 30.14 -0.31
CA ASP A 176 -6.35 31.00 -1.30
C ASP A 176 -5.42 31.40 -2.46
N THR A 177 -4.13 31.04 -2.41
CA THR A 177 -3.19 31.31 -3.49
C THR A 177 -3.32 30.35 -4.66
N LYS A 178 -2.88 30.78 -5.85
CA LYS A 178 -2.73 29.89 -7.03
C LYS A 178 -1.70 28.77 -6.81
N GLY A 179 -0.76 28.96 -5.88
CA GLY A 179 0.31 27.99 -5.59
C GLY A 179 -0.15 26.80 -4.74
N PHE A 180 -1.22 26.96 -3.95
CA PHE A 180 -1.73 25.90 -3.08
C PHE A 180 -2.20 24.66 -3.85
N ARG A 181 -3.01 24.85 -4.91
CA ARG A 181 -3.60 23.71 -5.64
C ARG A 181 -2.55 22.79 -6.27
N PRO A 182 -1.51 23.28 -6.98
CA PRO A 182 -0.41 22.44 -7.46
C PRO A 182 0.32 21.71 -6.32
N ALA A 183 0.62 22.38 -5.21
CA ALA A 183 1.30 21.77 -4.06
C ALA A 183 0.44 20.65 -3.44
N TYR A 184 -0.86 20.90 -3.29
CA TYR A 184 -1.84 19.96 -2.77
C TYR A 184 -1.98 18.72 -3.68
N ILE A 185 -2.09 18.90 -4.99
CA ILE A 185 -2.12 17.78 -5.95
C ILE A 185 -0.84 16.96 -5.87
N ASN A 186 0.32 17.62 -5.75
CA ASN A 186 1.59 16.94 -5.67
C ASN A 186 1.71 16.04 -4.43
N ILE A 187 1.40 16.57 -3.24
CA ILE A 187 1.48 15.78 -2.01
C ILE A 187 0.42 14.67 -1.98
N ARG A 188 -0.79 14.93 -2.53
CA ARG A 188 -1.82 13.91 -2.64
C ARG A 188 -1.41 12.77 -3.58
N ARG A 189 -0.72 13.05 -4.68
CA ARG A 189 -0.16 12.01 -5.56
C ARG A 189 0.87 11.16 -4.83
N GLN A 190 1.81 11.77 -4.12
CA GLN A 190 2.80 11.04 -3.33
C GLN A 190 2.15 10.15 -2.27
N TRP A 191 1.08 10.64 -1.63
CA TRP A 191 0.32 9.85 -0.66
C TRP A 191 -0.40 8.66 -1.32
N THR A 192 -1.04 8.89 -2.48
CA THR A 192 -1.63 7.82 -3.28
C THR A 192 -0.59 6.76 -3.66
N ASP A 193 0.60 7.17 -4.10
CA ASP A 193 1.68 6.25 -4.44
C ASP A 193 2.10 5.42 -3.21
N ALA A 194 2.24 6.06 -2.03
CA ALA A 194 2.52 5.36 -0.78
C ALA A 194 1.41 4.36 -0.40
N MET A 195 0.13 4.72 -0.58
CA MET A 195 -1.00 3.81 -0.36
C MET A 195 -0.98 2.61 -1.31
N VAL A 196 -0.71 2.85 -2.61
CA VAL A 196 -0.59 1.77 -3.60
C VAL A 196 0.55 0.83 -3.23
N LEU A 197 1.72 1.37 -2.87
CA LEU A 197 2.85 0.57 -2.42
C LEU A 197 2.51 -0.26 -1.18
N ALA A 198 1.84 0.32 -0.19
CA ALA A 198 1.40 -0.42 1.00
C ALA A 198 0.41 -1.55 0.67
N VAL A 199 -0.53 -1.33 -0.25
CA VAL A 199 -1.46 -2.38 -0.71
C VAL A 199 -0.68 -3.50 -1.42
N VAL A 200 0.28 -3.14 -2.29
CA VAL A 200 1.15 -4.10 -2.98
C VAL A 200 2.01 -4.87 -1.98
N ASP A 201 2.57 -4.21 -0.97
CA ASP A 201 3.38 -4.84 0.08
C ASP A 201 2.55 -5.81 0.91
N ARG A 202 1.34 -5.43 1.34
CA ARG A 202 0.44 -6.37 2.02
C ARG A 202 0.05 -7.55 1.15
N TYR A 203 -0.23 -7.31 -0.13
CA TYR A 203 -0.51 -8.38 -1.09
C TYR A 203 0.67 -9.34 -1.21
N ARG A 204 1.91 -8.83 -1.24
CA ARG A 204 3.14 -9.64 -1.25
C ARG A 204 3.33 -10.43 0.05
N LEU A 205 3.22 -9.77 1.19
CA LEU A 205 3.50 -10.35 2.51
C LEU A 205 2.42 -11.32 2.98
N SER A 206 1.17 -11.14 2.54
CA SER A 206 0.05 -12.03 2.93
C SER A 206 0.04 -13.37 2.21
N ARG A 207 0.99 -13.60 1.29
CA ARG A 207 1.01 -14.79 0.44
C ARG A 207 2.39 -15.44 0.44
N ARG A 208 2.39 -16.76 0.41
CA ARG A 208 3.61 -17.53 0.15
C ARG A 208 4.10 -17.22 -1.27
N HIS A 209 5.41 -17.04 -1.43
CA HIS A 209 6.00 -16.82 -2.75
C HIS A 209 6.17 -18.15 -3.47
N LEU A 210 5.66 -18.24 -4.70
CA LEU A 210 5.85 -19.38 -5.59
C LEU A 210 6.73 -18.96 -6.77
N PHE A 211 7.92 -19.52 -6.85
CA PHE A 211 8.79 -19.39 -8.00
C PHE A 211 8.47 -20.46 -9.02
N VAL A 212 8.16 -20.06 -10.25
CA VAL A 212 7.74 -20.95 -11.32
C VAL A 212 8.76 -20.87 -12.44
N GLY A 213 9.42 -21.99 -12.73
CA GLY A 213 10.27 -22.16 -13.90
C GLY A 213 9.45 -21.96 -15.18
N LEU A 214 10.11 -21.55 -16.27
CA LEU A 214 9.41 -21.22 -17.51
C LEU A 214 9.61 -22.30 -18.58
N ASP A 215 10.85 -22.59 -18.90
CA ASP A 215 11.24 -23.53 -19.95
C ASP A 215 10.87 -24.97 -19.56
N GLY A 216 10.08 -25.65 -20.39
CA GLY A 216 9.55 -26.99 -20.16
C GLY A 216 8.34 -27.08 -19.22
N LEU A 217 8.02 -26.00 -18.50
CA LEU A 217 6.91 -25.94 -17.54
C LEU A 217 5.72 -25.12 -18.05
N LEU A 218 6.01 -23.92 -18.56
CA LEU A 218 5.05 -22.98 -19.15
C LEU A 218 5.20 -22.93 -20.67
N ALA A 219 6.43 -23.04 -21.18
CA ALA A 219 6.74 -23.06 -22.60
C ALA A 219 7.22 -24.45 -23.04
N LYS A 220 6.70 -24.95 -24.17
CA LYS A 220 7.14 -26.18 -24.86
C LYS A 220 8.50 -25.93 -25.54
N SER A 221 9.53 -25.69 -24.73
CA SER A 221 10.85 -25.25 -25.18
C SER A 221 11.80 -26.39 -25.53
N GLN A 222 11.41 -27.66 -25.37
CA GLN A 222 12.29 -28.82 -25.57
C GLN A 222 12.91 -28.84 -26.98
N THR A 223 12.11 -28.59 -28.02
CA THR A 223 12.61 -28.54 -29.40
C THR A 223 13.68 -27.46 -29.57
N ARG A 224 13.46 -26.27 -28.98
CA ARG A 224 14.44 -25.18 -29.00
C ARG A 224 15.71 -25.55 -28.25
N LEU A 225 15.59 -26.10 -27.04
CA LEU A 225 16.70 -26.46 -26.16
C LEU A 225 17.56 -27.61 -26.69
N LEU A 226 16.95 -28.56 -27.43
CA LEU A 226 17.65 -29.68 -28.06
C LEU A 226 18.28 -29.31 -29.42
N SER A 227 17.84 -28.21 -30.05
CA SER A 227 18.47 -27.68 -31.25
C SER A 227 19.78 -26.95 -30.91
N ASN A 228 20.68 -26.76 -31.88
CA ASN A 228 21.79 -25.81 -31.76
C ASN A 228 21.20 -24.39 -31.60
N TRP A 229 20.88 -24.02 -30.36
CA TRP A 229 20.30 -22.73 -30.02
C TRP A 229 21.37 -21.66 -30.21
N ASP A 230 21.06 -20.72 -31.09
CA ASP A 230 21.90 -19.60 -31.51
C ASP A 230 21.69 -18.35 -30.67
N GLY A 231 20.89 -18.44 -29.59
CA GLY A 231 20.47 -17.24 -28.88
C GLY A 231 19.46 -16.40 -29.64
N SER A 232 18.68 -16.97 -30.57
CA SER A 232 17.69 -16.16 -31.28
C SER A 232 16.43 -15.95 -30.44
N SER A 233 16.04 -14.69 -30.24
CA SER A 233 14.74 -14.32 -29.66
C SER A 233 13.57 -14.83 -30.50
N LYS A 234 13.77 -15.02 -31.82
CA LYS A 234 12.74 -15.56 -32.72
C LYS A 234 12.31 -16.97 -32.29
N LYS A 235 13.27 -17.84 -31.96
CA LYS A 235 12.98 -19.21 -31.51
C LYS A 235 12.18 -19.21 -30.19
N VAL A 236 12.48 -18.31 -29.26
CA VAL A 236 11.70 -18.14 -28.02
C VAL A 236 10.25 -17.75 -28.34
N MET A 237 10.05 -16.86 -29.33
CA MET A 237 8.72 -16.43 -29.76
C MET A 237 7.92 -17.51 -30.50
N GLU A 238 8.58 -18.60 -30.91
CA GLU A 238 7.97 -19.77 -31.55
C GLU A 238 7.56 -20.86 -30.55
N ASP A 239 8.07 -20.82 -29.30
CA ASP A 239 7.67 -21.76 -28.26
C ASP A 239 6.15 -21.64 -28.00
N GLU A 240 5.43 -22.77 -28.04
CA GLU A 240 4.02 -22.84 -27.68
C GLU A 240 3.84 -22.97 -26.16
N PRO A 241 2.72 -22.53 -25.56
CA PRO A 241 2.42 -22.78 -24.16
C PRO A 241 2.22 -24.28 -23.89
N VAL A 242 2.62 -24.73 -22.70
CA VAL A 242 2.26 -26.07 -22.18
C VAL A 242 0.75 -26.09 -21.88
N ASP A 243 0.08 -27.16 -22.28
CA ASP A 243 -1.39 -27.26 -22.16
C ASP A 243 -1.84 -27.14 -20.69
N GLY A 244 -2.83 -26.28 -20.44
CA GLY A 244 -3.39 -26.00 -19.11
C GLY A 244 -2.53 -25.12 -18.20
N SER A 245 -1.32 -24.72 -18.64
CA SER A 245 -0.40 -23.91 -17.83
C SER A 245 -0.95 -22.51 -17.52
N GLN A 246 -1.68 -21.89 -18.44
CA GLN A 246 -2.28 -20.56 -18.24
C GLN A 246 -3.35 -20.59 -17.14
N GLU A 247 -4.28 -21.56 -17.22
CA GLU A 247 -5.34 -21.75 -16.23
C GLU A 247 -4.76 -22.12 -14.87
N ALA A 248 -3.75 -22.99 -14.84
CA ALA A 248 -3.06 -23.37 -13.61
C ALA A 248 -2.38 -22.17 -12.95
N LEU A 249 -1.68 -21.32 -13.71
CA LEU A 249 -1.01 -20.14 -13.18
C LEU A 249 -2.03 -19.12 -12.64
N ARG A 250 -3.15 -18.90 -13.34
CA ARG A 250 -4.27 -18.06 -12.84
C ARG A 250 -4.84 -18.61 -11.53
N ALA A 251 -4.98 -19.93 -11.40
CA ALA A 251 -5.45 -20.56 -10.16
C ALA A 251 -4.44 -20.38 -9.02
N LEU A 252 -3.14 -20.61 -9.27
CA LEU A 252 -2.07 -20.44 -8.30
C LEU A 252 -1.97 -18.99 -7.81
N ARG A 253 -2.11 -18.01 -8.69
CA ARG A 253 -2.09 -16.58 -8.35
C ARG A 253 -3.22 -16.15 -7.42
N ARG A 254 -4.25 -16.97 -7.17
CA ARG A 254 -5.25 -16.68 -6.14
C ARG A 254 -4.72 -16.94 -4.73
N SER A 255 -3.75 -17.83 -4.60
CA SER A 255 -3.26 -18.35 -3.32
C SER A 255 -1.78 -18.00 -3.05
N PHE A 256 -1.01 -17.75 -4.10
CA PHE A 256 0.42 -17.43 -4.05
C PHE A 256 0.72 -16.02 -4.58
N PHE A 257 1.90 -15.51 -4.21
CA PHE A 257 2.57 -14.44 -4.96
C PHE A 257 3.47 -15.10 -6.01
N VAL A 258 3.02 -15.10 -7.26
CA VAL A 258 3.61 -15.92 -8.34
C VAL A 258 4.72 -15.16 -9.04
N ARG A 259 5.95 -15.67 -8.94
CA ARG A 259 7.14 -15.11 -9.57
C ARG A 259 7.65 -16.07 -10.64
N LEU A 260 7.70 -15.63 -11.88
CA LEU A 260 8.30 -16.41 -12.94
C LEU A 260 9.82 -16.26 -12.91
N ILE A 261 10.56 -17.36 -13.01
CA ILE A 261 12.02 -17.34 -13.02
C ILE A 261 12.58 -18.16 -14.18
N ALA A 262 13.39 -17.51 -15.02
CA ALA A 262 13.97 -18.15 -16.21
C ALA A 262 15.48 -17.89 -16.30
N ALA A 263 16.23 -18.93 -16.65
CA ALA A 263 17.67 -18.86 -16.88
C ALA A 263 17.95 -18.62 -18.36
N ARG A 264 17.88 -17.36 -18.78
CA ARG A 264 18.00 -16.92 -20.20
C ARG A 264 19.00 -15.77 -20.38
N GLY A 265 19.71 -15.38 -19.31
CA GLY A 265 20.42 -14.11 -19.24
C GLY A 265 21.69 -14.00 -20.08
N ALA A 266 22.26 -15.11 -20.55
CA ALA A 266 23.46 -15.11 -21.38
C ALA A 266 23.16 -15.21 -22.89
N ASP A 267 21.95 -15.64 -23.25
CA ASP A 267 21.75 -16.27 -24.54
C ASP A 267 21.36 -15.27 -25.63
N TYR A 268 20.75 -14.13 -25.30
CA TYR A 268 20.29 -13.19 -26.32
C TYR A 268 20.07 -11.75 -25.83
N LYS A 269 19.91 -10.82 -26.80
CA LYS A 269 19.70 -9.40 -26.50
C LYS A 269 18.35 -9.20 -25.81
N ASP A 270 18.40 -8.66 -24.60
CA ASP A 270 17.24 -8.26 -23.79
C ASP A 270 16.27 -9.42 -23.44
N PRO A 271 16.74 -10.39 -22.64
CA PRO A 271 15.97 -11.59 -22.33
C PRO A 271 14.72 -11.33 -21.49
N PHE A 272 14.72 -10.25 -20.73
CA PHE A 272 13.56 -9.78 -19.97
C PHE A 272 12.41 -9.39 -20.92
N ASN A 273 12.64 -8.46 -21.83
CA ASN A 273 11.56 -7.94 -22.68
C ASN A 273 11.01 -8.98 -23.66
N VAL A 274 11.86 -9.87 -24.20
CA VAL A 274 11.37 -10.97 -25.06
C VAL A 274 10.51 -11.95 -24.27
N THR A 275 10.95 -12.35 -23.06
CA THR A 275 10.19 -13.27 -22.21
C THR A 275 8.86 -12.66 -21.78
N GLN A 276 8.87 -11.39 -21.37
CA GLN A 276 7.66 -10.65 -21.03
C GLN A 276 6.70 -10.55 -22.24
N THR A 277 7.23 -10.26 -23.43
CA THR A 277 6.43 -10.19 -24.66
C THR A 277 5.79 -11.53 -24.99
N TRP A 278 6.53 -12.63 -24.85
CA TRP A 278 5.99 -13.99 -25.02
C TRP A 278 4.86 -14.26 -24.01
N LEU A 279 5.08 -13.97 -22.72
CA LEU A 279 4.08 -14.16 -21.66
C LEU A 279 2.80 -13.36 -21.92
N HIS A 280 2.93 -12.10 -22.35
CA HIS A 280 1.78 -11.26 -22.70
C HIS A 280 1.05 -11.76 -23.95
N ARG A 281 1.78 -12.18 -24.98
CA ARG A 281 1.20 -12.74 -26.22
C ARG A 281 0.29 -13.93 -25.92
N PHE A 282 0.69 -14.77 -24.97
CA PHE A 282 -0.07 -15.94 -24.54
C PHE A 282 -0.89 -15.67 -23.26
N GLY A 283 -1.13 -14.42 -22.85
CA GLY A 283 -2.06 -14.12 -21.75
C GLY A 283 -1.76 -14.82 -20.41
N PHE A 284 -0.48 -15.02 -20.08
CA PHE A 284 -0.07 -15.52 -18.77
C PHE A 284 -0.18 -14.41 -17.72
N GLU A 285 -0.74 -14.75 -16.55
CA GLU A 285 -0.82 -13.86 -15.40
C GLU A 285 0.23 -14.22 -14.35
N TYR A 286 1.01 -13.25 -13.92
CA TYR A 286 2.05 -13.41 -12.90
C TYR A 286 2.23 -12.08 -12.15
N ASP A 287 2.88 -12.13 -10.97
CA ASP A 287 3.12 -10.93 -10.16
C ASP A 287 4.54 -10.36 -10.35
N ASP A 288 5.51 -11.19 -10.74
CA ASP A 288 6.90 -10.77 -10.98
C ASP A 288 7.60 -11.66 -12.03
N LEU A 289 8.60 -11.11 -12.73
CA LEU A 289 9.43 -11.82 -13.71
C LEU A 289 10.91 -11.61 -13.39
N ILE A 290 11.63 -12.70 -13.21
CA ILE A 290 13.05 -12.71 -12.89
C ILE A 290 13.80 -13.46 -13.99
N ILE A 291 14.78 -12.80 -14.59
CA ILE A 291 15.71 -13.43 -15.54
C ILE A 291 17.07 -13.55 -14.87
N VAL A 292 17.58 -14.77 -14.78
CA VAL A 292 18.93 -15.06 -14.29
C VAL A 292 19.84 -15.48 -15.43
N GLN A 293 21.16 -15.28 -15.24
CA GLN A 293 22.15 -15.62 -16.26
C GLN A 293 22.34 -17.13 -16.47
N ARG A 294 22.22 -17.92 -15.41
CA ARG A 294 22.43 -19.37 -15.43
C ARG A 294 21.44 -20.07 -14.50
N PRO A 295 21.12 -21.35 -14.73
CA PRO A 295 20.18 -22.09 -13.90
C PRO A 295 20.48 -22.06 -12.40
N GLU A 296 21.75 -22.13 -12.00
CA GLU A 296 22.16 -22.22 -10.59
C GLU A 296 21.79 -20.97 -9.79
N LEU A 297 21.71 -19.81 -10.46
CA LEU A 297 21.35 -18.54 -9.83
C LEU A 297 19.88 -18.48 -9.41
N LYS A 298 19.03 -19.42 -9.86
CA LYS A 298 17.65 -19.54 -9.37
C LYS A 298 17.61 -19.81 -7.86
N LEU A 299 18.61 -20.52 -7.33
CA LEU A 299 18.67 -20.92 -5.92
C LEU A 299 18.92 -19.75 -4.96
N ALA A 300 19.44 -18.62 -5.46
CA ALA A 300 19.63 -17.41 -4.66
C ALA A 300 18.29 -16.77 -4.23
N TYR A 301 17.19 -17.13 -4.89
CA TYR A 301 15.84 -16.63 -4.60
C TYR A 301 15.04 -17.56 -3.69
N GLN A 302 15.58 -18.74 -3.34
CA GLN A 302 14.89 -19.71 -2.48
C GLN A 302 15.20 -19.49 -1.00
N SER A 303 14.16 -19.64 -0.18
CA SER A 303 14.24 -19.70 1.28
C SER A 303 13.25 -20.74 1.80
N SER A 304 13.25 -20.98 3.12
CA SER A 304 12.26 -21.85 3.77
C SER A 304 10.82 -21.32 3.66
N GLU A 305 10.64 -20.04 3.35
CA GLU A 305 9.33 -19.39 3.20
C GLU A 305 8.81 -19.42 1.75
N THR A 306 9.63 -19.87 0.79
CA THR A 306 9.29 -19.89 -0.64
C THR A 306 9.02 -21.31 -1.11
N LEU A 307 8.49 -21.43 -2.33
CA LEU A 307 8.32 -22.72 -3.01
C LEU A 307 8.88 -22.60 -4.42
N LEU A 308 9.75 -23.53 -4.83
CA LEU A 308 10.17 -23.66 -6.23
C LEU A 308 9.32 -24.70 -6.95
N LEU A 309 8.82 -24.35 -8.13
CA LEU A 309 8.24 -25.29 -9.09
C LEU A 309 9.07 -25.21 -10.37
N ASP A 310 9.78 -26.29 -10.71
CA ASP A 310 10.65 -26.32 -11.89
C ASP A 310 10.70 -27.73 -12.49
N VAL A 311 11.15 -27.82 -13.74
CA VAL A 311 11.43 -29.11 -14.38
C VAL A 311 12.82 -29.57 -13.96
N ILE A 312 12.88 -30.65 -13.18
CA ILE A 312 14.15 -31.23 -12.74
C ILE A 312 14.34 -32.56 -13.46
N ASP A 313 15.12 -32.55 -14.54
CA ASP A 313 15.51 -33.80 -15.21
C ASP A 313 16.65 -34.49 -14.43
N GLN A 314 16.48 -35.78 -14.16
CA GLN A 314 17.38 -36.60 -13.33
C GLN A 314 18.77 -36.88 -13.96
N GLY A 315 19.06 -36.37 -15.16
CA GLY A 315 20.28 -36.70 -15.92
C GLY A 315 21.21 -35.52 -16.26
N GLY A 316 20.87 -34.27 -15.89
CA GLY A 316 21.59 -33.06 -16.31
C GLY A 316 22.03 -32.15 -15.16
N THR A 317 22.45 -30.91 -15.49
CA THR A 317 22.75 -29.84 -14.51
C THR A 317 21.63 -29.59 -13.50
N THR A 318 20.39 -29.93 -13.85
CA THR A 318 19.19 -29.90 -13.02
C THR A 318 19.24 -30.90 -11.85
N GLY A 319 19.83 -32.08 -12.01
CA GLY A 319 19.93 -33.08 -10.93
C GLY A 319 20.82 -32.61 -9.77
N LEU A 320 21.83 -31.77 -10.05
CA LEU A 320 22.64 -31.13 -9.01
C LEU A 320 21.83 -30.12 -8.20
N GLN A 321 20.87 -29.42 -8.83
CA GLN A 321 20.02 -28.45 -8.15
C GLN A 321 19.03 -29.12 -7.19
N GLU A 322 18.44 -30.24 -7.59
CA GLU A 322 17.55 -31.00 -6.71
C GLU A 322 18.28 -31.46 -5.44
N LYS A 323 19.47 -32.04 -5.61
CA LYS A 323 20.28 -32.45 -4.47
C LYS A 323 20.61 -31.27 -3.57
N GLU A 324 21.00 -30.13 -4.13
CA GLU A 324 21.28 -28.93 -3.32
C GLU A 324 20.04 -28.43 -2.56
N LEU A 325 18.86 -28.44 -3.20
CA LEU A 325 17.60 -28.07 -2.55
C LEU A 325 17.27 -29.02 -1.40
N GLN A 326 17.44 -30.33 -1.60
CA GLN A 326 17.24 -31.35 -0.57
C GLN A 326 18.25 -31.20 0.58
N ASP A 327 19.54 -31.04 0.28
CA ASP A 327 20.61 -30.88 1.26
C ASP A 327 20.40 -29.62 2.13
N ARG A 328 19.79 -28.56 1.57
CA ARG A 328 19.44 -27.32 2.27
C ARG A 328 18.06 -27.34 2.94
N GLY A 329 17.29 -28.42 2.78
CA GLY A 329 15.92 -28.52 3.29
C GLY A 329 14.96 -27.45 2.72
N LEU A 330 15.20 -27.01 1.48
CA LEU A 330 14.39 -25.97 0.84
C LEU A 330 13.16 -26.56 0.16
N PRO A 331 11.97 -25.94 0.26
CA PRO A 331 10.76 -26.47 -0.36
C PRO A 331 10.81 -26.38 -1.90
N PHE A 332 10.59 -27.51 -2.58
CA PHE A 332 10.45 -27.55 -4.03
C PHE A 332 9.49 -28.65 -4.48
N ILE A 333 8.91 -28.47 -5.66
CA ILE A 333 8.11 -29.47 -6.37
C ILE A 333 8.76 -29.67 -7.74
N SER A 334 9.23 -30.88 -7.99
CA SER A 334 9.70 -31.28 -9.32
C SER A 334 8.49 -31.51 -10.23
N PHE A 335 8.52 -30.89 -11.40
CA PHE A 335 7.48 -31.03 -12.39
C PHE A 335 7.79 -32.20 -13.34
N PRO A 336 6.88 -33.16 -13.52
CA PRO A 336 7.13 -34.32 -14.35
C PRO A 336 7.15 -33.93 -15.82
N SER A 337 8.03 -34.57 -16.59
CA SER A 337 8.19 -34.36 -18.04
C SER A 337 7.09 -35.00 -18.92
N SER A 338 5.99 -35.47 -18.31
CA SER A 338 4.85 -36.11 -18.99
C SER A 338 4.02 -35.12 -19.82
N SER A 339 3.12 -35.62 -20.68
CA SER A 339 2.36 -34.84 -21.67
C SER A 339 1.22 -33.95 -21.14
N SER A 340 0.73 -34.12 -19.90
CA SER A 340 -0.28 -33.21 -19.31
C SER A 340 -0.11 -33.00 -17.78
N PRO A 341 1.01 -32.40 -17.36
CA PRO A 341 1.46 -32.43 -15.96
C PRO A 341 0.71 -31.48 -15.02
N TRP A 342 0.09 -30.41 -15.53
CA TRP A 342 -0.56 -29.39 -14.69
C TRP A 342 -1.79 -29.91 -13.95
N VAL A 343 -2.59 -30.79 -14.58
CA VAL A 343 -3.80 -31.36 -13.95
C VAL A 343 -3.45 -32.17 -12.70
N GLU A 344 -2.33 -32.90 -12.74
CA GLU A 344 -1.89 -33.77 -11.65
C GLU A 344 -1.13 -33.02 -10.55
N VAL A 345 -0.33 -32.01 -10.93
CA VAL A 345 0.54 -31.29 -10.00
C VAL A 345 -0.17 -30.14 -9.31
N LEU A 346 -1.14 -29.48 -9.97
CA LEU A 346 -1.83 -28.31 -9.43
C LEU A 346 -2.47 -28.55 -8.06
N PRO A 347 -3.20 -29.68 -7.79
CA PRO A 347 -3.75 -29.94 -6.47
C PRO A 347 -2.68 -30.02 -5.38
N LYS A 348 -1.50 -30.59 -5.69
CA LYS A 348 -0.37 -30.68 -4.75
C LYS A 348 0.18 -29.31 -4.41
N ILE A 349 0.41 -28.46 -5.42
CA ILE A 349 0.90 -27.09 -5.21
C ILE A 349 -0.13 -26.28 -4.41
N LEU A 350 -1.42 -26.40 -4.71
CA LEU A 350 -2.46 -25.68 -3.95
C LEU A 350 -2.54 -26.13 -2.48
N GLY A 351 -2.21 -27.38 -2.17
CA GLY A 351 -2.08 -27.87 -0.80
C GLY A 351 -0.98 -27.16 0.01
N GLU A 352 0.07 -26.71 -0.67
CA GLU A 352 1.21 -25.95 -0.10
C GLU A 352 0.92 -24.46 0.13
N ALA A 353 -0.25 -23.97 -0.29
CA ALA A 353 -0.56 -22.55 -0.27
C ALA A 353 -0.90 -21.99 1.12
N THR A 354 -1.08 -22.86 2.12
CA THR A 354 -1.50 -22.43 3.47
C THR A 354 -0.41 -21.56 4.09
N PRO A 355 -0.65 -20.26 4.33
CA PRO A 355 0.33 -19.41 5.00
C PRO A 355 0.56 -19.95 6.41
N THR A 356 1.82 -20.07 6.82
CA THR A 356 2.14 -20.32 8.23
C THR A 356 1.66 -19.09 9.01
N VAL A 357 0.49 -19.19 9.63
CA VAL A 357 -0.24 -18.12 10.35
C VAL A 357 0.63 -17.35 11.36
N ALA A 358 1.75 -17.94 11.78
CA ALA A 358 2.71 -17.37 12.72
C ALA A 358 3.49 -16.13 12.22
N GLN A 359 3.53 -15.82 10.92
CA GLN A 359 4.46 -14.80 10.40
C GLN A 359 3.88 -13.38 10.26
N SER A 360 2.56 -13.23 10.20
CA SER A 360 1.94 -11.92 9.97
C SER A 360 1.86 -11.05 11.24
N ALA A 361 1.93 -11.66 12.43
CA ALA A 361 1.76 -10.95 13.69
C ALA A 361 3.06 -10.31 14.25
N SER A 362 4.23 -10.61 13.66
CA SER A 362 5.53 -10.19 14.21
C SER A 362 6.34 -9.24 13.32
N ARG A 363 5.80 -8.79 12.17
CA ARG A 363 6.53 -7.95 11.19
C ARG A 363 5.87 -6.59 10.91
N ILE A 364 4.81 -6.25 11.64
CA ILE A 364 4.21 -4.90 11.72
C ILE A 364 4.31 -4.45 13.17
#